data_AF-A0A936TR77-F1
#
_entry.id   AF-A0A936TR77-F1
#
_cell.length_a   1.000
_cell.length_b   1.000
_cell.length_c   1.000
_cell.angle_alpha   90.00
_cell.angle_beta   90.00
_cell.angle_gamma   90.00
#
_symmetry.space_group_name_H-M   'P 1'
#
loop_
_entity.id
_entity.type
_entity.pdbx_description
1 polymer ?
#
loop_
_entity_poly.entity_id
_entity_poly.type
_entity_poly.pdbx_seq_one_letter_code
_entity_poly.pdbx_strand_id
1 'polypeptide(L)'
;MPRQALTKEKILDFDVPLPPLDQQKRIVAEIEKQFSRLDEAVANLKRVKANLKRYKAAVLKAAVEGRLVETEAERARRKTPSPLAGEGGGEGARSYETGAQLLQRILETRRSQWFIPGRGQGKGKYKEPAAPDTTDLPELPEGWVWATYAQIGEVTTGFTPPTAEGILARHSVLQAY
;
A
#
# COMPACT_ATOMS: atom_id res chain seq x y z
N MET A 1 23.86 50.58 7.14
CA MET A 1 24.33 50.41 5.75
C MET A 1 24.03 51.69 4.98
N PRO A 2 24.99 52.38 4.35
CA PRO A 2 24.68 53.54 3.52
C PRO A 2 23.82 53.11 2.32
N ARG A 3 22.81 53.90 1.97
CA ARG A 3 22.02 53.68 0.75
C ARG A 3 22.92 53.92 -0.46
N GLN A 4 23.13 52.88 -1.26
CA GLN A 4 23.74 53.05 -2.58
C GLN A 4 22.71 53.73 -3.49
N ALA A 5 23.09 54.88 -4.05
CA ALA A 5 22.32 55.60 -5.04
C ALA A 5 23.21 55.90 -6.26
N LEU A 6 22.66 55.69 -7.46
CA LEU A 6 23.28 56.10 -8.71
C LEU A 6 22.99 57.60 -8.88
N THR A 7 24.02 58.45 -8.76
CA THR A 7 23.86 59.89 -9.00
C THR A 7 24.02 60.19 -10.49
N LYS A 8 23.48 61.33 -10.93
CA LYS A 8 23.55 61.76 -12.34
C LYS A 8 24.99 61.84 -12.81
N GLU A 9 25.91 62.33 -11.98
CA GLU A 9 27.33 62.43 -12.34
C GLU A 9 27.91 61.05 -12.66
N LYS A 10 27.60 60.02 -11.86
CA LYS A 10 28.10 58.65 -12.07
C LYS A 10 27.59 57.98 -13.35
N ILE A 11 26.41 58.36 -13.83
CA ILE A 11 25.86 57.84 -15.09
C ILE A 11 26.56 58.49 -16.27
N LEU A 12 26.82 59.80 -16.18
CA LEU A 12 27.49 60.55 -17.24
C LEU A 12 28.96 60.19 -17.39
N ASP A 13 29.61 59.83 -16.29
CA ASP A 13 31.03 59.42 -16.24
C ASP A 13 31.26 57.96 -16.69
N PHE A 14 30.20 57.23 -17.06
CA PHE A 14 30.30 55.83 -17.48
C PHE A 14 30.52 55.73 -18.99
N ASP A 15 31.72 55.32 -19.38
CA ASP A 15 32.05 55.08 -20.78
C ASP A 15 31.31 53.86 -21.34
N VAL A 16 30.49 54.09 -22.37
CA VAL A 16 29.78 53.04 -23.10
C VAL A 16 30.37 52.89 -24.51
N PRO A 17 30.93 51.73 -24.87
CA PRO A 17 31.38 51.50 -26.23
C PRO A 17 30.17 51.49 -27.18
N LEU A 18 30.17 52.38 -28.17
CA LEU A 18 29.06 52.56 -29.10
C LEU A 18 29.41 51.96 -30.48
N PRO A 19 28.96 50.73 -30.80
CA PRO A 19 29.21 50.13 -32.10
C PRO A 19 28.33 50.76 -33.19
N PRO A 20 28.60 50.53 -34.49
CA PRO A 20 27.74 50.98 -35.59
C PRO A 20 26.29 50.48 -35.44
N LEU A 21 25.32 51.24 -35.96
CA LEU A 21 23.88 50.94 -35.79
C LEU A 21 23.49 49.52 -36.21
N ASP A 22 24.06 49.00 -37.29
CA ASP A 22 23.75 47.64 -37.75
C ASP A 22 24.26 46.57 -36.77
N GLN A 23 25.41 46.79 -36.13
CA GLN A 23 25.90 45.92 -35.08
C GLN A 23 25.04 46.01 -33.82
N GLN A 24 24.59 47.20 -33.43
CA GLN A 24 23.67 47.38 -32.30
C GLN A 24 22.39 46.56 -32.50
N LYS A 25 21.76 46.67 -33.68
CA LYS A 25 20.56 45.90 -34.03
C LYS A 25 20.80 44.39 -33.97
N ARG A 26 21.97 43.94 -34.46
CA ARG A 26 22.34 42.51 -34.46
C ARG A 26 22.55 41.97 -33.05
N ILE A 27 23.18 42.76 -32.18
CA ILE A 27 23.37 42.44 -30.75
C ILE A 27 22.00 42.34 -30.05
N VAL A 28 21.14 43.34 -30.25
CA VAL A 28 19.79 43.35 -29.67
C VAL A 28 18.98 42.13 -30.12
N ALA A 29 18.98 41.82 -31.42
CA ALA A 29 18.26 40.68 -31.96
C ALA A 29 18.74 39.34 -31.34
N GLU A 30 20.04 39.15 -31.14
CA GLU A 30 20.53 37.93 -30.49
C GLU A 30 20.16 37.89 -29.01
N ILE A 31 20.24 39.03 -28.30
CA ILE A 31 19.81 39.14 -26.90
C ILE A 31 18.32 38.80 -26.75
N GLU A 32 17.44 39.38 -27.57
CA GLU A 32 15.99 39.13 -27.55
C GLU A 32 15.66 37.66 -27.84
N LYS A 33 16.37 37.05 -28.78
CA LYS A 33 16.27 35.62 -29.07
C LYS A 33 16.66 34.78 -27.86
N GLN A 34 17.75 35.11 -27.15
CA GLN A 34 18.14 34.38 -25.94
C GLN A 34 17.14 34.58 -24.79
N PHE A 35 16.60 35.79 -24.60
CA PHE A 35 15.54 36.03 -23.62
C PHE A 35 14.27 35.23 -23.91
N SER A 36 13.85 35.18 -25.17
CA SER A 36 12.69 34.38 -25.60
C SER A 36 12.86 32.89 -25.24
N ARG A 37 14.06 32.34 -25.46
CA ARG A 37 14.39 30.95 -25.08
C ARG A 37 14.37 30.75 -23.56
N LEU A 38 14.86 31.72 -22.79
CA LEU A 38 14.82 31.67 -21.33
C LEU A 38 13.38 31.70 -20.81
N ASP A 39 12.54 32.57 -21.36
CA ASP A 39 11.13 32.67 -20.97
C ASP A 39 10.38 31.36 -21.24
N GLU A 40 10.60 30.74 -22.40
CA GLU A 40 10.04 29.43 -22.72
C GLU A 40 10.52 28.35 -21.75
N ALA A 41 11.83 28.31 -21.45
CA ALA A 41 12.40 27.36 -20.50
C ALA A 41 11.82 27.52 -19.09
N VAL A 42 11.66 28.77 -18.63
CA VAL A 42 11.04 29.10 -17.33
C VAL A 42 9.58 28.68 -17.30
N ALA A 43 8.82 28.93 -18.37
CA ALA A 43 7.42 28.53 -18.49
C ALA A 43 7.27 26.99 -18.43
N ASN A 44 8.12 26.27 -19.17
CA ASN A 44 8.12 24.81 -19.15
C ASN A 44 8.49 24.25 -17.76
N LEU A 45 9.51 24.81 -17.11
CA LEU A 45 9.90 24.39 -15.77
C LEU A 45 8.77 24.61 -14.75
N LYS A 46 8.08 25.75 -14.81
CA LYS A 46 6.89 26.03 -13.99
C LYS A 46 5.80 24.99 -14.22
N ARG A 47 5.52 24.62 -15.47
CA ARG A 47 4.53 23.60 -15.84
C ARG A 47 4.89 22.22 -15.29
N VAL A 48 6.14 21.79 -15.48
CA VAL A 48 6.63 20.50 -14.96
C VAL A 48 6.56 20.45 -13.44
N LYS A 49 6.95 21.53 -12.75
CA LYS A 49 6.86 21.60 -11.28
C LYS A 49 5.42 21.48 -10.78
N ALA A 50 4.47 22.12 -11.47
CA ALA A 50 3.04 22.00 -11.15
C ALA A 50 2.51 20.57 -11.36
N ASN A 51 2.89 19.93 -12.48
CA ASN A 51 2.52 18.55 -12.78
C ASN A 51 3.11 17.57 -11.76
N LEU A 52 4.36 17.77 -11.33
CA LEU A 52 5.00 16.92 -10.33
C LEU A 52 4.24 16.93 -9.00
N LYS A 53 3.71 18.10 -8.59
CA LYS A 53 2.88 18.20 -7.37
C LYS A 53 1.61 17.34 -7.49
N ARG A 54 0.94 17.37 -8.64
CA ARG A 54 -0.26 16.56 -8.91
C ARG A 54 0.07 15.08 -8.96
N TYR A 55 1.15 14.72 -9.66
CA TYR A 55 1.62 13.34 -9.76
C TYR A 55 1.93 12.75 -8.39
N LYS A 56 2.65 13.48 -7.52
CA LYS A 56 2.91 13.06 -6.14
C LYS A 56 1.63 12.77 -5.37
N ALA A 57 0.61 13.63 -5.47
CA ALA A 57 -0.68 13.42 -4.83
C ALA A 57 -1.40 12.18 -5.38
N ALA A 58 -1.38 11.98 -6.70
CA ALA A 58 -1.99 10.82 -7.34
C ALA A 58 -1.30 9.50 -6.95
N VAL A 59 0.03 9.47 -6.89
CA VAL A 59 0.80 8.30 -6.45
C VAL A 59 0.51 7.99 -4.98
N LEU A 60 0.50 8.99 -4.10
CA LEU A 60 0.16 8.78 -2.69
C LEU A 60 -1.27 8.26 -2.52
N LYS A 61 -2.22 8.80 -3.29
CA LYS A 61 -3.60 8.30 -3.33
C LYS A 61 -3.65 6.83 -3.75
N ALA A 62 -2.96 6.46 -4.83
CA ALA A 62 -2.86 5.07 -5.26
C ALA A 62 -2.19 4.16 -4.21
N ALA A 63 -1.27 4.71 -3.42
CA ALA A 63 -0.55 3.95 -2.38
C ALA A 63 -1.49 3.59 -1.22
N VAL A 64 -2.24 4.59 -0.72
CA VAL A 64 -3.17 4.39 0.40
C VAL A 64 -4.37 3.54 0.01
N GLU A 65 -4.79 3.57 -1.25
CA GLU A 65 -5.86 2.71 -1.77
C GLU A 65 -5.36 1.30 -2.14
N GLY A 66 -4.08 0.99 -1.93
CA GLY A 66 -3.51 -0.32 -2.23
C GLY A 66 -3.43 -0.65 -3.73
N ARG A 67 -3.62 0.34 -4.60
CA ARG A 67 -3.64 0.19 -6.08
C ARG A 67 -2.25 0.25 -6.72
N LEU A 68 -1.21 0.46 -5.91
CA LEU A 68 0.19 0.55 -6.36
C LEU A 68 0.85 -0.82 -6.57
N VAL A 69 0.25 -1.88 -6.02
CA VAL A 69 0.71 -3.25 -6.13
C VAL A 69 -0.48 -4.11 -6.58
N GLU A 70 -0.24 -5.05 -7.50
CA GLU A 70 -1.24 -6.03 -7.91
C GLU A 70 -1.84 -6.72 -6.68
N THR A 71 -3.16 -6.83 -6.65
CA THR A 71 -3.86 -7.53 -5.57
C THR A 71 -3.38 -8.99 -5.48
N GLU A 72 -3.49 -9.61 -4.31
CA GLU A 72 -3.06 -11.02 -4.17
C GLU A 72 -3.83 -11.96 -5.11
N ALA A 73 -5.09 -11.63 -5.43
CA ALA A 73 -5.90 -12.31 -6.43
C ALA A 73 -5.31 -12.18 -7.86
N GLU A 74 -4.90 -10.98 -8.28
CA GLU A 74 -4.25 -10.76 -9.58
C GLU A 74 -2.88 -11.43 -9.68
N ARG A 75 -2.07 -11.35 -8.62
CA ARG A 75 -0.78 -12.05 -8.54
C ARG A 75 -0.94 -13.57 -8.63
N ALA A 76 -2.01 -14.11 -8.05
CA ALA A 76 -2.32 -15.54 -8.11
C ALA A 76 -2.74 -15.97 -9.52
N ARG A 77 -3.64 -15.22 -10.18
CA ARG A 77 -4.05 -15.44 -11.57
C ARG A 77 -2.89 -15.38 -12.55
N ARG A 78 -1.86 -14.57 -12.27
CA ARG A 78 -0.64 -14.52 -13.08
C ARG A 78 0.30 -15.70 -12.87
N LYS A 79 0.29 -16.28 -11.67
CA LYS A 79 1.15 -17.39 -11.25
C LYS A 79 0.53 -18.77 -11.47
N THR A 80 -0.79 -18.87 -11.71
CA THR A 80 -1.38 -20.12 -12.18
C THR A 80 -0.70 -20.50 -13.49
N PRO A 81 -0.04 -21.67 -13.56
CA PRO A 81 0.66 -22.08 -14.76
C PRO A 81 -0.37 -22.13 -15.90
N SER A 82 -0.05 -21.46 -17.02
CA SER A 82 -0.70 -21.78 -18.28
C SER A 82 -0.57 -23.28 -18.51
N PRO A 83 -1.62 -24.00 -18.96
CA PRO A 83 -1.55 -25.45 -19.19
C PRO A 83 -0.51 -25.89 -20.24
N LEU A 84 0.23 -24.95 -20.86
CA LEU A 84 1.35 -25.21 -21.77
C LEU A 84 2.76 -25.00 -21.15
N ALA A 85 2.89 -24.56 -19.90
CA ALA A 85 4.21 -24.39 -19.27
C ALA A 85 4.61 -25.68 -18.55
N GLY A 86 5.50 -26.43 -19.21
CA GLY A 86 6.04 -27.70 -18.73
C GLY A 86 6.69 -27.63 -17.34
N GLU A 87 6.76 -28.82 -16.76
CA GLU A 87 7.29 -29.18 -15.46
C GLU A 87 8.59 -28.42 -15.10
N GLY A 88 8.44 -27.37 -14.30
CA GLY A 88 9.53 -26.65 -13.65
C GLY A 88 9.16 -26.44 -12.20
N GLY A 89 9.49 -27.42 -11.36
CA GLY A 89 9.26 -27.39 -9.92
C GLY A 89 9.94 -26.18 -9.27
N GLY A 90 9.13 -25.35 -8.62
CA GLY A 90 9.58 -24.34 -7.68
C GLY A 90 8.76 -24.47 -6.40
N GLU A 91 9.39 -25.01 -5.36
CA GLU A 91 8.86 -25.04 -4.00
C GLU A 91 8.48 -23.62 -3.57
N GLY A 92 7.18 -23.36 -3.38
CA GLY A 92 6.68 -22.04 -2.99
C GLY A 92 5.42 -21.57 -3.71
N ALA A 93 4.66 -22.44 -4.37
CA ALA A 93 3.29 -22.15 -4.73
C ALA A 93 2.43 -22.06 -3.45
N ARG A 94 2.41 -20.89 -2.80
CA ARG A 94 1.27 -20.53 -1.95
C ARG A 94 0.07 -20.48 -2.87
N SER A 95 -0.66 -21.60 -2.97
CA SER A 95 -1.95 -21.65 -3.64
C SER A 95 -2.82 -20.56 -3.03
N TYR A 96 -3.24 -19.60 -3.83
CA TYR A 96 -4.19 -18.61 -3.37
C TYR A 96 -5.49 -19.33 -2.98
N GLU A 97 -5.81 -19.29 -1.69
CA GLU A 97 -7.12 -19.68 -1.19
C GLU A 97 -7.98 -18.42 -1.05
N THR A 98 -9.18 -18.44 -1.63
CA THR A 98 -10.16 -17.37 -1.38
C THR A 98 -10.57 -17.38 0.10
N GLY A 99 -11.02 -16.25 0.60
CA GLY A 99 -11.55 -16.12 1.96
C GLY A 99 -12.67 -17.13 2.23
N ALA A 100 -13.51 -17.42 1.24
CA ALA A 100 -14.56 -18.45 1.33
C ALA A 100 -13.97 -19.86 1.53
N GLN A 101 -12.94 -20.23 0.77
CA GLN A 101 -12.25 -21.51 0.91
C GLN A 101 -11.52 -21.62 2.26
N LEU A 102 -10.86 -20.54 2.70
CA LEU A 102 -10.22 -20.47 4.00
C LEU A 102 -11.24 -20.64 5.14
N LEU A 103 -12.38 -19.94 5.06
CA LEU A 103 -13.47 -20.04 6.03
C LEU A 103 -14.02 -21.47 6.09
N GLN A 104 -14.27 -22.07 4.93
CA GLN A 104 -14.73 -23.45 4.82
C GLN A 104 -13.73 -24.43 5.45
N ARG A 105 -12.42 -24.26 5.18
CA ARG A 105 -11.36 -25.04 5.81
C ARG A 105 -11.34 -24.86 7.33
N ILE A 106 -11.51 -23.63 7.84
CA ILE A 106 -11.55 -23.34 9.28
C ILE A 106 -12.74 -24.06 9.93
N LEU A 107 -13.93 -23.96 9.34
CA LEU A 107 -15.14 -24.62 9.83
C LEU A 107 -15.01 -26.14 9.81
N GLU A 108 -14.47 -26.71 8.74
CA GLU A 108 -14.26 -28.16 8.58
C GLU A 108 -13.18 -28.69 9.54
N THR A 109 -12.09 -27.95 9.70
CA THR A 109 -11.03 -28.27 10.67
C THR A 109 -11.57 -28.24 12.09
N ARG A 110 -12.41 -27.26 12.44
CA ARG A 110 -13.07 -27.16 13.76
C ARG A 110 -14.05 -28.28 13.99
N ARG A 111 -14.89 -28.58 13.00
CA ARG A 111 -15.83 -29.69 13.04
C ARG A 111 -15.08 -30.99 13.30
N SER A 112 -13.99 -31.24 12.57
CA SER A 112 -13.15 -32.42 12.74
C SER A 112 -12.48 -32.47 14.11
N GLN A 113 -11.92 -31.35 14.59
CA GLN A 113 -11.30 -31.25 15.92
C GLN A 113 -12.30 -31.43 17.07
N TRP A 114 -13.56 -31.04 16.88
CA TRP A 114 -14.63 -31.30 17.84
C TRP A 114 -14.92 -32.78 18.04
N PHE A 115 -14.72 -33.60 17.00
CA PHE A 115 -14.89 -35.06 17.07
C PHE A 115 -13.63 -35.80 17.57
N ILE A 116 -12.54 -35.11 17.88
CA ILE A 116 -11.33 -35.71 18.47
C ILE A 116 -11.50 -35.83 19.99
N PRO A 117 -11.39 -37.05 20.57
CA PRO A 117 -11.50 -37.27 22.01
C PRO A 117 -10.37 -36.53 22.76
N GLY A 118 -10.73 -35.80 23.82
CA GLY A 118 -9.79 -35.05 24.66
C GLY A 118 -9.52 -33.59 24.27
N ARG A 119 -9.91 -33.14 23.06
CA ARG A 119 -9.92 -31.70 22.70
C ARG A 119 -11.31 -31.10 22.52
N GLY A 120 -12.29 -31.89 22.06
CA GLY A 120 -13.63 -31.40 21.71
C GLY A 120 -14.75 -31.67 22.72
N GLN A 121 -14.46 -32.33 23.85
CA GLN A 121 -15.51 -32.73 24.78
C GLN A 121 -15.64 -31.79 25.99
N GLY A 122 -16.20 -30.61 25.74
CA GLY A 122 -16.84 -29.79 26.77
C GLY A 122 -18.36 -29.80 26.55
N LYS A 123 -19.09 -30.60 27.32
CA LYS A 123 -20.58 -30.71 27.41
C LYS A 123 -21.38 -30.04 26.27
N GLY A 124 -21.68 -30.75 25.17
CA GLY A 124 -22.74 -30.32 24.22
C GLY A 124 -22.64 -30.85 22.78
N LYS A 125 -23.69 -30.59 21.98
CA LYS A 125 -23.71 -30.80 20.51
C LYS A 125 -23.01 -29.61 19.82
N TYR A 126 -22.20 -29.88 18.79
CA TYR A 126 -21.59 -28.84 17.96
C TYR A 126 -22.68 -27.94 17.34
N LYS A 127 -22.58 -26.63 17.55
CA LYS A 127 -23.45 -25.63 16.93
C LYS A 127 -22.65 -24.89 15.88
N GLU A 128 -23.07 -25.00 14.62
CA GLU A 128 -22.44 -24.25 13.54
C GLU A 128 -22.73 -22.74 13.74
N PRO A 129 -21.72 -21.86 13.63
CA PRO A 129 -21.93 -20.45 13.90
C PRO A 129 -22.75 -19.79 12.77
N ALA A 130 -23.71 -18.95 13.15
CA ALA A 130 -24.57 -18.25 12.21
C ALA A 130 -23.76 -17.37 11.24
N ALA A 131 -24.18 -17.36 9.97
CA ALA A 131 -23.64 -16.46 8.96
C ALA A 131 -23.89 -15.00 9.36
N PRO A 132 -22.99 -14.08 9.02
CA PRO A 132 -23.20 -12.66 9.28
C PRO A 132 -24.37 -12.15 8.45
N ASP A 133 -25.16 -11.24 9.01
CA ASP A 133 -26.16 -10.50 8.26
C ASP A 133 -25.46 -9.53 7.30
N THR A 134 -25.62 -9.75 6.00
CA THR A 134 -24.93 -8.99 4.94
C THR A 134 -25.78 -7.85 4.38
N THR A 135 -26.94 -7.55 4.98
CA THR A 135 -27.95 -6.65 4.39
C THR A 135 -27.50 -5.17 4.32
N ASP A 136 -26.62 -4.72 5.23
CA ASP A 136 -26.11 -3.33 5.31
C ASP A 136 -24.58 -3.21 5.10
N LEU A 137 -23.92 -4.25 4.57
CA LEU A 137 -22.46 -4.27 4.46
C LEU A 137 -21.95 -3.83 3.08
N PRO A 138 -20.80 -3.13 3.01
CA PRO A 138 -20.19 -2.74 1.74
C PRO A 138 -19.73 -3.97 0.93
N GLU A 139 -19.68 -3.81 -0.39
CA GLU A 139 -19.18 -4.85 -1.30
C GLU A 139 -17.73 -5.22 -0.99
N LEU A 140 -17.48 -6.52 -0.88
CA LEU A 140 -16.16 -7.04 -0.55
C LEU A 140 -15.25 -7.09 -1.78
N PRO A 141 -13.93 -6.88 -1.61
CA PRO A 141 -12.95 -7.12 -2.65
C PRO A 141 -12.95 -8.58 -3.12
N GLU A 142 -12.45 -8.81 -4.33
CA GLU A 142 -12.39 -10.15 -4.92
C GLU A 142 -11.62 -11.13 -4.02
N GLY A 143 -12.27 -12.25 -3.69
CA GLY A 143 -11.73 -13.30 -2.84
C GLY A 143 -11.81 -13.03 -1.34
N TRP A 144 -12.52 -12.00 -0.89
CA TRP A 144 -12.86 -11.82 0.52
C TRP A 144 -14.22 -12.46 0.85
N VAL A 145 -14.43 -12.84 2.11
CA VAL A 145 -15.72 -13.34 2.60
C VAL A 145 -16.05 -12.69 3.94
N TRP A 146 -17.31 -12.32 4.14
CA TRP A 146 -17.79 -11.93 5.46
C TRP A 146 -17.88 -13.17 6.34
N ALA A 147 -17.31 -13.09 7.54
CA ALA A 147 -17.41 -14.15 8.53
C ALA A 147 -17.70 -13.54 9.91
N THR A 148 -18.57 -14.18 10.69
CA THR A 148 -18.76 -13.77 12.09
C THR A 148 -17.55 -14.15 12.92
N TYR A 149 -17.31 -13.42 14.01
CA TYR A 149 -16.21 -13.73 14.92
C TYR A 149 -16.24 -15.20 15.36
N ALA A 150 -17.43 -15.74 15.64
CA ALA A 150 -17.62 -17.14 16.02
C ALA A 150 -17.24 -18.15 14.91
N GLN A 151 -17.30 -17.75 13.63
CA GLN A 151 -16.83 -18.59 12.51
C GLN A 151 -15.30 -18.63 12.41
N ILE A 152 -14.61 -17.57 12.85
CA ILE A 152 -13.13 -17.44 12.73
C ILE A 152 -12.41 -17.87 14.02
N GLY A 153 -13.00 -17.63 15.19
CA GLY A 153 -12.34 -17.66 16.51
C GLY A 153 -13.28 -18.09 17.65
N GLU A 154 -12.71 -18.42 18.80
CA GLU A 154 -13.42 -18.41 20.09
C GLU A 154 -12.75 -17.34 20.97
N VAL A 155 -13.53 -16.47 21.63
CA VAL A 155 -12.98 -15.52 22.61
C VAL A 155 -12.89 -16.24 23.95
N THR A 156 -11.69 -16.57 24.40
CA THR A 156 -11.48 -16.90 25.82
C THR A 156 -11.10 -15.62 26.56
N THR A 157 -12.02 -15.07 27.35
CA THR A 157 -11.64 -14.09 28.37
C THR A 157 -10.83 -14.82 29.43
N GLY A 158 -9.61 -14.37 29.71
CA GLY A 158 -8.73 -15.01 30.69
C GLY A 158 -9.40 -15.07 32.06
N PHE A 159 -9.94 -16.23 32.42
CA PHE A 159 -10.27 -16.52 33.80
C PHE A 159 -8.96 -16.70 34.55
N THR A 160 -8.64 -15.77 35.44
CA THR A 160 -7.76 -16.06 36.57
C THR A 160 -8.34 -17.31 37.25
N PRO A 161 -7.59 -18.43 37.37
CA PRO A 161 -8.13 -19.60 38.05
C PRO A 161 -8.52 -19.19 39.48
N PRO A 162 -9.69 -19.60 39.99
CA PRO A 162 -10.06 -19.30 41.36
C PRO A 162 -9.01 -19.92 42.29
N THR A 163 -8.32 -19.06 43.03
CA THR A 163 -7.41 -19.45 44.10
C THR A 163 -8.22 -20.03 45.25
N ALA A 164 -8.42 -21.35 45.27
CA ALA A 164 -8.57 -22.13 46.50
C ALA A 164 -8.61 -23.63 46.19
N GLU A 165 -7.61 -24.32 46.74
CA GLU A 165 -7.66 -25.71 47.21
C GLU A 165 -8.02 -26.82 46.23
N GLY A 166 -7.00 -27.59 45.84
CA GLY A 166 -7.21 -28.87 45.18
C GLY A 166 -5.93 -29.43 44.57
N ILE A 167 -4.94 -29.69 45.42
CA ILE A 167 -3.79 -30.53 45.12
C ILE A 167 -4.30 -31.80 44.41
N LEU A 168 -3.72 -32.15 43.26
CA LEU A 168 -3.03 -33.43 43.02
C LEU A 168 -2.82 -33.69 41.53
N ALA A 169 -1.62 -34.22 41.28
CA ALA A 169 -1.20 -34.97 40.10
C ALA A 169 -1.02 -34.16 38.80
N ARG A 170 0.04 -34.32 38.03
CA ARG A 170 1.40 -34.90 38.14
C ARG A 170 1.88 -34.86 36.68
N HIS A 171 3.14 -34.47 36.47
CA HIS A 171 3.97 -34.92 35.35
C HIS A 171 3.45 -34.73 33.92
N SER A 172 4.11 -33.86 33.15
CA SER A 172 5.22 -34.27 32.27
C SER A 172 5.59 -33.12 31.33
N VAL A 173 6.80 -32.59 31.53
CA VAL A 173 7.54 -31.76 30.58
C VAL A 173 8.04 -32.68 29.48
N LEU A 174 7.77 -32.41 28.20
CA LEU A 174 8.69 -32.78 27.12
C LEU A 174 8.72 -31.69 26.03
N GLN A 175 9.94 -31.20 25.84
CA GLN A 175 10.38 -30.27 24.82
C GLN A 175 10.28 -30.85 23.40
N ALA A 176 10.26 -29.90 22.47
CA ALA A 176 10.52 -30.01 21.05
C ALA A 176 11.75 -30.86 20.66
N TYR A 177 11.60 -31.55 19.53
CA TYR A 177 12.42 -31.32 18.34
C TYR A 177 11.51 -31.22 17.12
#